data_AF-A0AAD6KEZ8-F1
#
_entry.id   AF-A0AAD6KEZ8-F1
#
_cell.length_a   1.000
_cell.length_b   1.000
_cell.length_c   1.000
_cell.angle_alpha   90.00
_cell.angle_beta   90.00
_cell.angle_gamma   90.00
#
_symmetry.space_group_name_H-M   'P 1'
#
loop_
_entity.id
_entity.type
_entity.pdbx_description
1 polymer ?
#
loop_
_entity_poly.entity_id
_entity_poly.type
_entity_poly.pdbx_seq_one_letter_code
_entity_poly.pdbx_strand_id
1 'polypeptide(L)'
;MEKQSYAHRFDLIKHIKFGTKVLGIKYQGASDEEMQSWCLWGGNGDPFSSRGKWIVEAQDTQNLSTEGPEAFHGDVIHSMDYANMDYESARDFVRGRRVTVVGFQKSAMDIAMECSTANGVEHPCRVLYRTEHWNVPDYNPWGVPLPYLYLNRFSKLMVHKPVPHGFYDKAEEGSIILKKAPSFSFCKEGIKVQGKDTPLETNLVILATGFQGEKDIKDIFESKTFQDHILGSPDAAIPLYRECIHPRIPQLAVIGFSESVANLYTSEMRCR
;
A
#
# COMPACT_ATOMS: atom_id res chain seq x y z
N MET A 1 16.41 5.89 -13.97
CA MET A 1 17.47 5.14 -13.26
C MET A 1 16.80 3.92 -12.68
N GLU A 2 17.07 2.73 -13.22
CA GLU A 2 16.49 1.49 -12.69
C GLU A 2 17.05 1.21 -11.30
N LYS A 3 16.19 0.82 -10.34
CA LYS A 3 16.59 0.54 -8.94
C LYS A 3 17.72 -0.49 -8.87
N GLN A 4 17.76 -1.44 -9.80
CA GLN A 4 18.82 -2.45 -9.93
C GLN A 4 20.19 -1.80 -10.22
N SER A 5 20.25 -0.85 -11.16
CA SER A 5 21.48 -0.12 -11.48
C SER A 5 22.02 0.64 -10.26
N TYR A 6 21.13 1.27 -9.47
CA TYR A 6 21.52 1.93 -8.22
C TYR A 6 22.08 0.93 -7.20
N ALA A 7 21.40 -0.20 -6.97
CA ALA A 7 21.84 -1.22 -6.03
C ALA A 7 23.20 -1.83 -6.41
N HIS A 8 23.46 -2.05 -7.70
CA HIS A 8 24.77 -2.50 -8.18
C HIS A 8 25.85 -1.42 -8.02
N ARG A 9 25.56 -0.17 -8.37
CA ARG A 9 26.52 0.94 -8.27
C ARG A 9 27.05 1.14 -6.86
N PHE A 10 26.20 0.98 -5.85
CA PHE A 10 26.54 1.16 -4.44
C PHE A 10 26.76 -0.15 -3.69
N ASP A 11 26.84 -1.27 -4.41
CA ASP A 11 27.11 -2.61 -3.85
C ASP A 11 26.18 -2.97 -2.67
N LEU A 12 24.89 -2.67 -2.81
CA LEU A 12 23.88 -2.84 -1.76
C LEU A 12 23.38 -4.28 -1.66
N ILE A 13 23.47 -5.05 -2.75
CA ILE A 13 22.91 -6.40 -2.85
C ILE A 13 23.48 -7.33 -1.78
N LYS A 14 24.77 -7.18 -1.42
CA LYS A 14 25.43 -7.99 -0.38
C LYS A 14 24.84 -7.80 1.03
N HIS A 15 24.06 -6.75 1.24
CA HIS A 15 23.42 -6.43 2.52
C HIS A 15 21.94 -6.87 2.56
N ILE A 16 21.42 -7.43 1.47
CA ILE A 16 20.00 -7.81 1.34
C ILE A 16 19.88 -9.33 1.37
N LYS A 17 19.05 -9.84 2.29
CA LYS A 17 18.68 -11.26 2.34
C LYS A 17 17.30 -11.46 1.72
N PHE A 18 17.25 -12.02 0.52
CA PHE A 18 16.00 -12.34 -0.18
C PHE A 18 15.31 -13.58 0.42
N GLY A 19 14.03 -13.79 0.10
CA GLY A 19 13.25 -14.95 0.56
C GLY A 19 13.05 -15.00 2.07
N THR A 20 13.16 -13.88 2.76
CA THR A 20 13.09 -13.78 4.22
C THR A 20 12.04 -12.76 4.61
N LYS A 21 10.98 -13.18 5.31
CA LYS A 21 9.93 -12.31 5.85
C LYS A 21 10.23 -12.01 7.31
N VAL A 22 10.27 -10.74 7.66
CA VAL A 22 10.34 -10.31 9.08
C VAL A 22 8.98 -10.54 9.72
N LEU A 23 8.96 -11.25 10.84
CA LEU A 23 7.76 -11.54 11.63
C LEU A 23 7.57 -10.54 12.77
N GLY A 24 8.66 -10.03 13.33
CA GLY A 24 8.62 -9.06 14.40
C GLY A 24 9.99 -8.57 14.84
N ILE A 25 10.00 -7.59 15.74
CA ILE A 25 11.17 -7.03 16.39
C ILE A 25 11.00 -6.99 17.91
N LYS A 26 12.08 -7.33 18.61
CA LYS A 26 12.17 -7.34 20.07
C LYS A 26 13.30 -6.46 20.53
N TYR A 27 13.05 -5.63 21.52
CA TYR A 27 14.11 -4.86 22.15
C TYR A 27 14.76 -5.66 23.29
N GLN A 28 16.09 -5.74 23.27
CA GLN A 28 16.90 -6.38 24.30
C GLN A 28 17.73 -5.32 25.01
N GLY A 29 17.59 -5.20 26.34
CA GLY A 29 18.46 -4.35 27.16
C GLY A 29 17.79 -3.54 28.27
N ALA A 30 16.45 -3.60 28.39
CA ALA A 30 15.66 -2.99 29.46
C ALA A 30 14.42 -3.86 29.73
N SER A 31 13.82 -3.76 30.92
CA SER A 31 12.51 -4.38 31.22
C SER A 31 11.36 -3.50 30.74
N ASP A 32 10.14 -4.04 30.62
CA ASP A 32 8.97 -3.24 30.21
C ASP A 32 8.68 -2.10 31.20
N GLU A 33 8.92 -2.29 32.50
CA GLU A 33 8.75 -1.24 33.50
C GLU A 33 9.76 -0.10 33.30
N GLU A 34 11.02 -0.44 33.03
CA GLU A 34 12.05 0.55 32.68
C GLU A 34 11.66 1.29 31.39
N MET A 35 11.19 0.56 30.36
CA MET A 35 10.76 1.13 29.08
C MET A 35 9.62 2.14 29.25
N GLN A 36 8.63 1.82 30.09
CA GLN A 36 7.50 2.71 30.37
C GLN A 36 7.91 3.98 31.11
N SER A 37 8.93 3.91 31.97
CA SER A 37 9.44 5.04 32.73
C SER A 37 10.16 6.10 31.87
N TRP A 38 10.55 5.77 30.65
CA TRP A 38 11.33 6.67 29.82
C TRP A 38 10.53 7.86 29.31
N CYS A 39 11.00 9.06 29.64
CA CYS A 39 10.50 10.30 29.06
C CYS A 39 10.88 10.44 27.58
N LEU A 40 12.15 10.16 27.23
CA LEU A 40 12.69 10.19 25.87
C LEU A 40 13.78 9.13 25.68
N TRP A 41 13.76 8.46 24.53
CA TRP A 41 14.82 7.59 23.97
C TRP A 41 15.65 6.80 24.99
N GLY A 42 15.06 5.83 25.70
CA GLY A 42 15.86 4.99 26.60
C GLY A 42 16.32 5.70 27.90
N GLY A 43 15.82 6.91 28.17
CA GLY A 43 16.14 7.70 29.37
C GLY A 43 17.47 8.45 29.33
N ASN A 44 18.21 8.39 28.22
CA ASN A 44 19.51 9.05 28.07
C ASN A 44 19.48 10.33 27.22
N GLY A 45 18.35 10.63 26.56
CA GLY A 45 18.21 11.81 25.72
C GLY A 45 18.78 11.68 24.31
N ASP A 46 19.28 10.50 23.91
CA ASP A 46 19.85 10.24 22.59
C ASP A 46 19.03 9.17 21.83
N PRO A 47 18.57 9.46 20.59
CA PRO A 47 17.75 8.52 19.82
C PRO A 47 18.51 7.24 19.43
N PHE A 48 19.84 7.31 19.25
CA PHE A 48 20.68 6.16 18.91
C PHE A 48 21.85 6.08 19.89
N SER A 49 21.76 5.18 20.86
CA SER A 49 22.80 4.95 21.86
C SER A 49 23.35 3.53 21.77
N SER A 50 24.48 3.26 22.43
CA SER A 50 25.05 1.91 22.50
C SER A 50 24.32 0.97 23.47
N ARG A 51 23.28 1.46 24.16
CA ARG A 51 22.57 0.71 25.22
C ARG A 51 21.30 0.07 24.66
N GLY A 52 21.34 -1.26 24.55
CA GLY A 52 20.24 -2.09 24.05
C GLY A 52 20.40 -2.45 22.57
N LYS A 53 19.64 -3.43 22.08
CA LYS A 53 19.67 -3.90 20.69
C LYS A 53 18.29 -4.35 20.24
N TRP A 54 18.03 -4.24 18.95
CA TRP A 54 16.85 -4.85 18.32
C TRP A 54 17.20 -6.23 17.77
N ILE A 55 16.42 -7.23 18.18
CA ILE A 55 16.42 -8.58 17.61
C ILE A 55 15.31 -8.61 16.57
N VAL A 56 15.62 -9.04 15.35
CA VAL A 56 14.66 -9.19 14.27
C VAL A 56 14.34 -10.66 14.10
N GLU A 57 13.08 -11.03 14.29
CA GLU A 57 12.59 -12.37 14.03
C GLU A 57 12.16 -12.48 12.56
N ALA A 58 12.64 -13.50 11.86
CA ALA A 58 12.34 -13.67 10.45
C ALA A 58 12.19 -15.14 10.05
N GLN A 59 11.39 -15.38 9.03
CA GLN A 59 11.04 -16.69 8.50
C GLN A 59 11.37 -16.77 7.01
N ASP A 60 11.79 -17.94 6.55
CA ASP A 60 11.95 -18.24 5.13
C ASP A 60 10.57 -18.36 4.44
N THR A 61 10.39 -17.68 3.31
CA THR A 61 9.10 -17.54 2.64
C THR A 61 8.79 -18.63 1.61
N GLN A 62 9.56 -19.72 1.53
CA GLN A 62 9.35 -20.76 0.52
C GLN A 62 7.96 -21.45 0.56
N ASN A 63 7.12 -21.27 1.60
CA ASN A 63 5.79 -21.91 1.70
C ASN A 63 4.72 -21.06 2.42
N LEU A 64 4.26 -19.95 1.83
CA LEU A 64 3.10 -19.21 2.37
C LEU A 64 2.01 -19.01 1.32
N SER A 65 0.87 -19.68 1.50
CA SER A 65 -0.39 -19.41 0.80
C SER A 65 -1.29 -18.53 1.66
N THR A 66 -1.91 -17.52 1.07
CA THR A 66 -2.93 -16.67 1.74
C THR A 66 -4.32 -17.23 1.48
N GLU A 67 -5.05 -17.59 2.53
CA GLU A 67 -6.45 -18.04 2.43
C GLU A 67 -7.39 -16.84 2.20
N GLY A 68 -8.31 -17.00 1.25
CA GLY A 68 -9.30 -16.01 0.87
C GLY A 68 -10.67 -16.20 1.55
N PRO A 69 -11.69 -15.40 1.18
CA PRO A 69 -13.03 -15.50 1.75
C PRO A 69 -13.77 -16.76 1.26
N GLU A 70 -13.96 -17.71 2.18
CA GLU A 70 -14.47 -19.08 1.97
C GLU A 70 -15.85 -19.19 1.27
N ALA A 71 -16.60 -18.10 1.15
CA ALA A 71 -17.94 -18.07 0.56
C ALA A 71 -17.96 -17.84 -0.98
N PHE A 72 -16.84 -17.42 -1.58
CA PHE A 72 -16.76 -17.09 -3.00
C PHE A 72 -16.10 -18.24 -3.80
N HIS A 73 -16.76 -18.72 -4.85
CA HIS A 73 -16.21 -19.81 -5.69
C HIS A 73 -15.11 -19.34 -6.67
N GLY A 74 -14.86 -18.04 -6.79
CA GLY A 74 -13.79 -17.48 -7.61
C GLY A 74 -12.55 -17.10 -6.79
N ASP A 75 -11.56 -16.52 -7.47
CA ASP A 75 -10.34 -16.06 -6.82
C ASP A 75 -10.54 -14.68 -6.19
N VAL A 76 -10.04 -14.47 -4.97
CA VAL A 76 -9.93 -13.15 -4.34
C VAL A 76 -8.48 -12.90 -4.00
N ILE A 77 -7.90 -11.84 -4.56
CA ILE A 77 -6.52 -11.44 -4.29
C ILE A 77 -6.45 -9.97 -3.87
N HIS A 78 -5.43 -9.60 -3.11
CA HIS A 78 -5.15 -8.19 -2.84
C HIS A 78 -4.37 -7.57 -4.01
N SER A 79 -4.46 -6.25 -4.17
CA SER A 79 -3.68 -5.51 -5.16
C SER A 79 -2.16 -5.71 -5.02
N MET A 80 -1.69 -6.06 -3.81
CA MET A 80 -0.30 -6.44 -3.55
C MET A 80 0.07 -7.76 -4.23
N ASP A 81 -0.76 -8.79 -4.13
CA ASP A 81 -0.50 -10.10 -4.72
C ASP A 81 -0.50 -10.00 -6.24
N TYR A 82 -1.41 -9.19 -6.79
CA TYR A 82 -1.42 -8.85 -8.22
C TYR A 82 -0.13 -8.14 -8.64
N ALA A 83 0.31 -7.13 -7.89
CA ALA A 83 1.53 -6.37 -8.20
C ALA A 83 2.84 -7.17 -8.01
N ASN A 84 2.80 -8.27 -7.26
CA ASN A 84 3.93 -9.19 -7.11
C ASN A 84 4.09 -10.14 -8.30
N MET A 85 3.09 -10.24 -9.18
CA MET A 85 3.19 -11.02 -10.42
C MET A 85 4.05 -10.26 -11.45
N ASP A 86 4.76 -10.99 -12.31
CA ASP A 86 5.33 -10.40 -13.50
C ASP A 86 4.23 -10.00 -14.51
N TYR A 87 4.57 -9.14 -15.47
CA TYR A 87 3.61 -8.60 -16.44
C TYR A 87 2.90 -9.67 -17.28
N GLU A 88 3.58 -10.77 -17.64
CA GLU A 88 2.99 -11.81 -18.46
C GLU A 88 2.03 -12.66 -17.63
N SER A 89 2.46 -13.06 -16.42
CA SER A 89 1.66 -13.79 -15.44
C SER A 89 0.41 -12.99 -15.04
N ALA A 90 0.53 -11.69 -14.76
CA ALA A 90 -0.61 -10.84 -14.40
C ALA A 90 -1.63 -10.75 -15.56
N ARG A 91 -1.15 -10.54 -16.78
CA ARG A 91 -2.00 -10.46 -17.99
C ARG A 91 -2.73 -11.77 -18.25
N ASP A 92 -2.03 -12.89 -18.16
CA ASP A 92 -2.61 -14.22 -18.37
C ASP A 92 -3.58 -14.58 -17.23
N PHE A 93 -3.30 -14.12 -16.01
CA PHE A 93 -4.18 -14.28 -14.85
C PHE A 93 -5.53 -13.58 -15.04
N VAL A 94 -5.57 -12.37 -15.64
CA VAL A 94 -6.84 -11.62 -15.83
C VAL A 94 -7.56 -11.93 -17.13
N ARG A 95 -6.87 -12.52 -18.12
CA ARG A 95 -7.41 -12.76 -19.46
C ARG A 95 -8.67 -13.63 -19.42
N GLY A 96 -9.74 -13.16 -20.07
CA GLY A 96 -11.01 -13.88 -20.17
C GLY A 96 -11.83 -13.96 -18.88
N ARG A 97 -11.40 -13.26 -17.81
CA ARG A 97 -12.08 -13.29 -16.51
C ARG A 97 -13.03 -12.11 -16.33
N ARG A 98 -14.12 -12.32 -15.60
CA ARG A 98 -15.03 -11.28 -15.11
C ARG A 98 -14.45 -10.68 -13.84
N VAL A 99 -13.60 -9.66 -14.03
CA VAL A 99 -12.85 -9.03 -12.94
C VAL A 99 -13.65 -7.91 -12.29
N THR A 100 -13.73 -7.93 -10.97
CA THR A 100 -14.18 -6.80 -10.16
C THR A 100 -13.05 -6.28 -9.28
N VAL A 101 -12.63 -5.04 -9.52
CA VAL A 101 -11.65 -4.32 -8.70
C VAL A 101 -12.40 -3.53 -7.63
N VAL A 102 -12.01 -3.67 -6.36
CA VAL A 102 -12.61 -2.95 -5.23
C VAL A 102 -11.67 -1.84 -4.78
N GLY A 103 -12.05 -0.59 -4.98
CA GLY A 103 -11.23 0.60 -4.68
C GLY A 103 -11.41 1.69 -5.74
N PHE A 104 -11.00 2.91 -5.43
CA PHE A 104 -11.09 4.06 -6.37
C PHE A 104 -9.86 4.97 -6.29
N GLN A 105 -8.72 4.38 -5.95
CA GLN A 105 -7.43 5.08 -5.91
C GLN A 105 -6.50 4.53 -6.99
N LYS A 106 -5.26 5.00 -7.02
CA LYS A 106 -4.27 4.74 -8.08
C LYS A 106 -4.14 3.25 -8.42
N SER A 107 -3.89 2.38 -7.45
CA SER A 107 -3.76 0.93 -7.69
C SER A 107 -5.02 0.34 -8.31
N ALA A 108 -6.21 0.75 -7.84
CA ALA A 108 -7.47 0.27 -8.39
C ALA A 108 -7.64 0.69 -9.86
N MET A 109 -7.27 1.92 -10.21
CA MET A 109 -7.37 2.45 -11.56
C MET A 109 -6.35 1.82 -12.51
N ASP A 110 -5.11 1.63 -12.07
CA ASP A 110 -4.06 0.97 -12.85
C ASP A 110 -4.45 -0.48 -13.18
N ILE A 111 -4.87 -1.24 -12.17
CA ILE A 111 -5.31 -2.63 -12.35
C ILE A 111 -6.56 -2.68 -13.25
N ALA A 112 -7.52 -1.78 -13.06
CA ALA A 112 -8.71 -1.73 -13.92
C ALA A 112 -8.37 -1.46 -15.40
N MET A 113 -7.36 -0.62 -15.65
CA MET A 113 -6.86 -0.35 -17.00
C MET A 113 -6.17 -1.55 -17.63
N GLU A 114 -5.35 -2.27 -16.87
CA GLU A 114 -4.72 -3.51 -17.34
C GLU A 114 -5.77 -4.57 -17.68
N CYS A 115 -6.74 -4.78 -16.79
CA CYS A 115 -7.87 -5.69 -17.02
C CYS A 115 -8.67 -5.31 -18.27
N SER A 116 -9.00 -4.02 -18.43
CA SER A 116 -9.72 -3.54 -19.62
C SER A 116 -8.89 -3.68 -20.90
N THR A 117 -7.57 -3.49 -20.84
CA THR A 117 -6.68 -3.69 -21.98
C THR A 117 -6.60 -5.17 -22.37
N ALA A 118 -6.61 -6.08 -21.39
CA ALA A 118 -6.55 -7.51 -21.62
C ALA A 118 -7.88 -8.10 -22.16
N ASN A 119 -9.02 -7.56 -21.72
CA ASN A 119 -10.33 -8.18 -21.92
C ASN A 119 -11.31 -7.39 -22.81
N GLY A 120 -11.07 -6.10 -23.00
CA GLY A 120 -11.93 -5.23 -23.79
C GLY A 120 -13.38 -5.19 -23.32
N VAL A 121 -14.30 -4.98 -24.26
CA VAL A 121 -15.75 -4.90 -24.00
C VAL A 121 -16.42 -6.28 -23.83
N GLU A 122 -15.74 -7.36 -24.23
CA GLU A 122 -16.28 -8.72 -24.16
C GLU A 122 -16.35 -9.24 -22.72
N HIS A 123 -15.33 -8.90 -21.91
CA HIS A 123 -15.33 -9.15 -20.47
C HIS A 123 -14.95 -7.87 -19.69
N PRO A 124 -15.90 -6.93 -19.54
CA PRO A 124 -15.60 -5.60 -18.99
C PRO A 124 -15.17 -5.67 -17.52
N CYS A 125 -14.19 -4.83 -17.16
CA CYS A 125 -13.70 -4.72 -15.80
C CYS A 125 -14.64 -3.83 -14.96
N ARG A 126 -15.10 -4.34 -13.82
CA ARG A 126 -15.98 -3.60 -12.92
C ARG A 126 -15.16 -2.96 -11.80
N VAL A 127 -15.38 -1.68 -11.52
CA VAL A 127 -14.75 -0.98 -10.39
C VAL A 127 -15.81 -0.66 -9.36
N LEU A 128 -15.73 -1.34 -8.21
CA LEU A 128 -16.60 -1.09 -7.05
C LEU A 128 -15.94 -0.14 -6.08
N TYR A 129 -16.65 0.91 -5.69
CA TYR A 129 -16.12 1.91 -4.76
C TYR A 129 -17.17 2.47 -3.82
N ARG A 130 -16.72 2.87 -2.62
CA ARG A 130 -17.57 3.50 -1.60
C ARG A 130 -17.65 5.01 -1.77
N THR A 131 -16.48 5.65 -1.78
CA THR A 131 -16.32 7.11 -1.81
C THR A 131 -15.68 7.53 -3.13
N GLU A 132 -16.27 8.54 -3.76
CA GLU A 132 -15.71 9.16 -4.95
C GLU A 132 -14.48 9.98 -4.58
N HIS A 133 -13.42 9.88 -5.39
CA HIS A 133 -12.22 10.70 -5.23
C HIS A 133 -12.07 11.59 -6.47
N TRP A 134 -11.55 12.81 -6.27
CA TRP A 134 -11.27 13.72 -7.37
C TRP A 134 -10.10 13.18 -8.19
N ASN A 135 -10.35 13.07 -9.48
CA ASN A 135 -9.47 12.49 -10.46
C ASN A 135 -8.94 13.60 -11.36
N VAL A 136 -7.63 13.73 -11.48
CA VAL A 136 -7.04 14.68 -12.43
C VAL A 136 -6.85 13.95 -13.76
N PRO A 137 -7.46 14.42 -14.86
CA PRO A 137 -7.23 13.84 -16.16
C PRO A 137 -5.79 14.10 -16.59
N ASP A 138 -5.16 13.15 -17.27
CA ASP A 138 -3.73 13.20 -17.66
C ASP A 138 -3.47 14.00 -18.95
N TYR A 139 -4.25 15.07 -19.18
CA TYR A 139 -4.10 15.89 -20.39
C TYR A 139 -2.98 16.90 -20.21
N ASN A 140 -2.25 17.27 -21.27
CA ASN A 140 -1.21 18.30 -21.19
C ASN A 140 -1.79 19.68 -21.55
N PRO A 141 -2.23 20.53 -20.59
CA PRO A 141 -2.66 21.89 -20.91
C PRO A 141 -1.51 22.63 -21.60
N TRP A 142 -1.78 23.16 -22.80
CA TRP A 142 -0.83 23.94 -23.59
C TRP A 142 0.51 23.22 -23.87
N GLY A 143 0.50 21.88 -23.93
CA GLY A 143 1.70 21.08 -24.19
C GLY A 143 2.63 20.93 -22.99
N VAL A 144 2.25 21.46 -21.81
CA VAL A 144 3.01 21.30 -20.57
C VAL A 144 2.45 20.11 -19.79
N PRO A 145 3.28 19.13 -19.38
CA PRO A 145 2.80 18.04 -18.54
C PRO A 145 2.23 18.58 -17.22
N LEU A 146 1.00 18.19 -16.87
CA LEU A 146 0.31 18.60 -15.64
C LEU A 146 1.16 18.48 -14.37
N PRO A 147 2.00 17.44 -14.18
CA PRO A 147 2.88 17.38 -13.01
C PRO A 147 3.74 18.63 -12.82
N TYR A 148 4.21 19.30 -13.89
CA TYR A 148 5.00 20.53 -13.75
C TYR A 148 4.20 21.73 -13.24
N LEU A 149 2.88 21.75 -13.44
CA LEU A 149 1.98 22.77 -12.92
C LEU A 149 1.64 22.51 -11.43
N TYR A 150 1.55 21.24 -11.03
CA TYR A 150 1.24 20.82 -9.65
C TYR A 150 2.47 20.66 -8.73
N LEU A 151 3.68 20.54 -9.28
CA LEU A 151 4.92 20.32 -8.53
C LEU A 151 5.79 21.57 -8.41
N ASN A 152 5.17 22.71 -8.12
CA ASN A 152 5.88 23.92 -7.69
C ASN A 152 5.59 24.22 -6.21
N ARG A 153 6.32 25.17 -5.61
CA ARG A 153 6.20 25.46 -4.17
C ARG A 153 4.80 25.95 -3.76
N PHE A 154 4.02 26.49 -4.70
CA PHE A 154 2.68 27.03 -4.48
C PHE A 154 1.61 25.93 -4.58
N SER A 155 1.76 24.97 -5.49
CA SER A 155 0.79 23.91 -5.74
C SER A 155 0.87 22.70 -4.79
N LYS A 156 1.82 22.68 -3.84
CA LYS A 156 1.93 21.67 -2.77
C LYS A 156 0.70 21.54 -1.85
N LEU A 157 -0.25 22.47 -1.91
CA LEU A 157 -1.48 22.48 -1.12
C LEU A 157 -2.65 21.70 -1.77
N MET A 158 -2.54 21.28 -3.04
CA MET A 158 -3.66 20.67 -3.79
C MET A 158 -3.26 19.36 -4.48
N VAL A 159 -2.76 18.38 -3.72
CA VAL A 159 -2.32 17.10 -4.28
C VAL A 159 -3.53 16.21 -4.58
N HIS A 160 -3.86 16.06 -5.86
CA HIS A 160 -4.79 15.05 -6.37
C HIS A 160 -4.05 14.05 -7.25
N LYS A 161 -4.41 12.76 -7.16
CA LYS A 161 -3.74 11.67 -7.89
C LYS A 161 -4.19 11.68 -9.37
N PRO A 162 -3.26 11.64 -10.35
CA PRO A 162 -3.64 11.55 -11.75
C PRO A 162 -4.18 10.15 -12.07
N VAL A 163 -5.20 10.12 -12.93
CA VAL A 163 -5.79 8.88 -13.46
C VAL A 163 -4.94 8.37 -14.61
N PRO A 164 -4.86 7.04 -14.85
CA PRO A 164 -4.13 6.52 -16.00
C PRO A 164 -4.65 7.08 -17.33
N HIS A 165 -3.74 7.26 -18.29
CA HIS A 165 -4.08 7.72 -19.63
C HIS A 165 -5.12 6.80 -20.30
N GLY A 166 -6.15 7.39 -20.91
CA GLY A 166 -7.22 6.67 -21.61
C GLY A 166 -8.29 6.05 -20.71
N PHE A 167 -8.25 6.27 -19.39
CA PHE A 167 -9.23 5.71 -18.46
C PHE A 167 -10.68 6.12 -18.75
N TYR A 168 -10.90 7.39 -19.06
CA TYR A 168 -12.24 7.91 -19.35
C TYR A 168 -12.77 7.36 -20.67
N ASP A 169 -11.93 7.31 -21.72
CA ASP A 169 -12.29 6.70 -23.01
C ASP A 169 -12.74 5.25 -22.81
N LYS A 170 -11.99 4.48 -22.03
CA LYS A 170 -12.29 3.08 -21.68
C LYS A 170 -13.59 2.93 -20.87
N ALA A 171 -13.91 3.92 -20.03
CA ALA A 171 -15.16 3.95 -19.29
C ALA A 171 -16.35 4.31 -20.19
N GLU A 172 -16.18 5.26 -21.11
CA GLU A 172 -17.18 5.64 -22.11
C GLU A 172 -17.49 4.50 -23.09
N GLU A 173 -16.45 3.78 -23.53
CA GLU A 173 -16.54 2.57 -24.36
C GLU A 173 -17.22 1.39 -23.63
N GLY A 174 -17.39 1.47 -22.30
CA GLY A 174 -18.01 0.42 -21.49
C GLY A 174 -17.08 -0.74 -21.10
N SER A 175 -15.80 -0.67 -21.47
CA SER A 175 -14.79 -1.66 -21.05
C SER A 175 -14.44 -1.55 -19.55
N ILE A 176 -14.66 -0.38 -18.95
CA ILE A 176 -14.59 -0.13 -17.51
C ILE A 176 -15.97 0.32 -17.02
N ILE A 177 -16.55 -0.41 -16.08
CA ILE A 177 -17.87 -0.09 -15.52
C ILE A 177 -17.71 0.37 -14.06
N LEU A 178 -17.90 1.67 -13.85
CA LEU A 178 -17.91 2.28 -12.52
C LEU A 178 -19.22 1.99 -11.79
N LYS A 179 -19.13 1.45 -10.57
CA LYS A 179 -20.30 1.20 -9.71
C LYS A 179 -20.03 1.63 -8.28
N LYS A 180 -20.77 2.66 -7.84
CA LYS A 180 -20.82 3.06 -6.43
C LYS A 180 -21.56 2.00 -5.61
N ALA A 181 -20.91 1.53 -4.55
CA ALA A 181 -21.41 0.47 -3.68
C ALA A 181 -20.93 0.75 -2.24
N PRO A 182 -21.75 1.42 -1.40
CA PRO A 182 -21.37 1.74 -0.02
C PRO A 182 -21.05 0.51 0.84
N SER A 183 -21.82 -0.57 0.61
CA SER A 183 -21.59 -1.90 1.17
C SER A 183 -21.88 -2.99 0.12
N PHE A 184 -21.19 -4.11 0.27
CA PHE A 184 -21.36 -5.30 -0.56
C PHE A 184 -21.06 -6.57 0.25
N SER A 185 -21.49 -7.72 -0.25
CA SER A 185 -21.18 -9.04 0.29
C SER A 185 -20.84 -10.02 -0.82
N PHE A 186 -20.13 -11.09 -0.49
CA PHE A 186 -19.84 -12.17 -1.44
C PHE A 186 -21.00 -13.19 -1.48
N CYS A 187 -21.26 -13.73 -2.66
CA CYS A 187 -22.13 -14.89 -2.86
C CYS A 187 -21.44 -15.88 -3.81
N LYS A 188 -22.00 -17.07 -3.99
CA LYS A 188 -21.38 -18.13 -4.81
C LYS A 188 -21.12 -17.69 -6.25
N GLU A 189 -22.00 -16.85 -6.80
CA GLU A 189 -21.98 -16.40 -8.18
C GLU A 189 -21.21 -15.08 -8.40
N GLY A 190 -20.83 -14.36 -7.33
CA GLY A 190 -20.32 -13.01 -7.49
C GLY A 190 -20.37 -12.11 -6.25
N ILE A 191 -20.59 -10.82 -6.49
CA ILE A 191 -20.69 -9.78 -5.46
C ILE A 191 -22.13 -9.27 -5.40
N LYS A 192 -22.76 -9.31 -4.23
CA LYS A 192 -24.06 -8.67 -3.99
C LYS A 192 -23.86 -7.27 -3.44
N VAL A 193 -24.40 -6.26 -4.11
CA VAL A 193 -24.37 -4.86 -3.65
C VAL A 193 -25.66 -4.57 -2.88
N GLN A 194 -25.56 -3.89 -1.74
CA GLN A 194 -26.74 -3.56 -0.93
C GLN A 194 -27.73 -2.70 -1.74
N GLY A 195 -29.01 -3.09 -1.72
CA GLY A 195 -30.07 -2.44 -2.49
C GLY A 195 -30.27 -2.96 -3.93
N LYS A 196 -29.58 -4.04 -4.32
CA LYS A 196 -29.84 -4.76 -5.59
C LYS A 196 -30.16 -6.23 -5.35
N ASP A 197 -31.17 -6.71 -6.07
CA ASP A 197 -31.64 -8.09 -5.96
C ASP A 197 -30.74 -9.07 -6.72
N THR A 198 -30.14 -8.64 -7.84
CA THR A 198 -29.26 -9.48 -8.65
C THR A 198 -27.78 -9.33 -8.27
N PRO A 199 -27.07 -10.45 -8.00
CA PRO A 199 -25.64 -10.41 -7.76
C PRO A 199 -24.87 -10.05 -9.04
N LEU A 200 -23.72 -9.43 -8.86
CA LEU A 200 -22.80 -9.08 -9.93
C LEU A 200 -21.94 -10.29 -10.24
N GLU A 201 -22.24 -10.99 -11.33
CA GLU A 201 -21.46 -12.15 -11.76
C GLU A 201 -19.97 -11.81 -11.89
N THR A 202 -19.16 -12.43 -11.04
CA THR A 202 -17.74 -12.14 -10.90
C THR A 202 -17.02 -13.45 -10.60
N ASN A 203 -15.87 -13.68 -11.22
CA ASN A 203 -15.04 -14.86 -10.93
C ASN A 203 -13.63 -14.49 -10.44
N LEU A 204 -13.26 -13.21 -10.48
CA LEU A 204 -12.04 -12.68 -9.88
C LEU A 204 -12.34 -11.36 -9.18
N VAL A 205 -11.96 -11.24 -7.91
CA VAL A 205 -12.06 -10.00 -7.14
C VAL A 205 -10.67 -9.52 -6.75
N ILE A 206 -10.32 -8.30 -7.13
CA ILE A 206 -9.05 -7.69 -6.76
C ILE A 206 -9.33 -6.58 -5.74
N LEU A 207 -8.90 -6.79 -4.50
CA LEU A 207 -9.05 -5.83 -3.42
C LEU A 207 -7.93 -4.78 -3.51
N ALA A 208 -8.26 -3.59 -4.00
CA ALA A 208 -7.39 -2.42 -4.06
C ALA A 208 -7.81 -1.38 -2.99
N THR A 209 -8.02 -1.88 -1.76
CA THR A 209 -8.58 -1.13 -0.63
C THR A 209 -7.55 -0.35 0.18
N GLY A 210 -6.31 -0.26 -0.31
CA GLY A 210 -5.19 0.35 0.41
C GLY A 210 -4.57 -0.61 1.42
N PHE A 211 -3.62 -0.10 2.21
CA PHE A 211 -2.84 -0.86 3.19
C PHE A 211 -3.12 -0.37 4.60
N GLN A 212 -2.95 -1.24 5.60
CA GLN A 212 -3.14 -0.90 7.02
C GLN A 212 -1.80 -0.56 7.68
N GLY A 213 -1.08 0.43 7.15
CA GLY A 213 0.30 0.72 7.57
C GLY A 213 0.48 0.93 9.08
N GLU A 214 -0.48 1.53 9.77
CA GLU A 214 -0.46 1.70 11.23
C GLU A 214 -0.55 0.37 11.98
N LYS A 215 -1.39 -0.55 11.49
CA LYS A 215 -1.49 -1.89 12.03
C LYS A 215 -0.21 -2.68 11.75
N ASP A 216 0.29 -2.61 10.51
CA ASP A 216 1.49 -3.33 10.09
C ASP A 216 2.72 -2.90 10.92
N ILE A 217 2.90 -1.60 11.17
CA ILE A 217 4.00 -1.09 12.00
C ILE A 217 3.79 -1.37 13.48
N LYS A 218 2.56 -1.44 13.96
CA LYS A 218 2.27 -1.82 15.35
C LYS A 218 2.60 -3.29 15.56
N ASP A 219 2.09 -4.16 14.69
CA ASP A 219 2.15 -5.62 14.84
C ASP A 219 3.58 -6.16 14.66
N ILE A 220 4.51 -5.35 14.13
CA ILE A 220 5.94 -5.70 14.09
C ILE A 220 6.58 -5.73 15.49
N PHE A 221 6.08 -4.97 16.48
CA PHE A 221 6.67 -4.96 17.82
C PHE A 221 6.15 -6.11 18.67
N GLU A 222 7.04 -6.88 19.29
CA GLU A 222 6.66 -7.87 20.30
C GLU A 222 6.19 -7.21 21.61
N SER A 223 6.84 -6.11 22.02
CA SER A 223 6.48 -5.41 23.28
C SER A 223 5.22 -4.59 23.12
N LYS A 224 4.24 -4.84 24.01
CA LYS A 224 2.99 -4.09 24.08
C LYS A 224 3.22 -2.61 24.37
N THR A 225 4.22 -2.28 25.18
CA THR A 225 4.65 -0.90 25.48
C THR A 225 4.98 -0.15 24.20
N PHE A 226 5.76 -0.77 23.29
CA PHE A 226 6.12 -0.14 22.03
C PHE A 226 5.01 -0.12 20.99
N GLN A 227 4.12 -1.13 20.97
CA GLN A 227 2.89 -1.08 20.18
C GLN A 227 2.03 0.12 20.55
N ASP A 228 1.91 0.42 21.84
CA ASP A 228 1.09 1.54 22.31
C ASP A 228 1.80 2.87 22.10
N HIS A 229 3.13 2.91 22.23
CA HIS A 229 3.93 4.10 21.93
C HIS A 229 3.88 4.47 20.45
N ILE A 230 4.10 3.52 19.53
CA ILE A 230 4.19 3.82 18.10
C ILE A 230 2.87 4.37 17.55
N LEU A 231 1.73 3.87 18.01
CA LEU A 231 0.42 4.37 17.59
C LEU A 231 0.07 5.72 18.23
N GLY A 232 0.45 5.93 19.48
CA GLY A 232 0.06 7.12 20.22
C GLY A 232 -1.45 7.12 20.53
N SER A 233 -2.10 8.28 20.33
CA SER A 233 -3.54 8.43 20.57
C SER A 233 -4.35 7.98 19.33
N PRO A 234 -5.50 7.31 19.48
CA PRO A 234 -6.32 6.86 18.34
C PRO A 234 -6.74 7.96 17.36
N ASP A 235 -6.83 9.20 17.85
CA ASP A 235 -7.29 10.36 17.07
C ASP A 235 -6.13 11.24 16.55
N ALA A 236 -4.88 10.82 16.77
CA ALA A 236 -3.70 11.57 16.38
C ALA A 236 -2.87 10.82 15.34
N ALA A 237 -2.16 11.57 14.49
CA ALA A 237 -1.15 10.98 13.62
C ALA A 237 -0.05 10.30 14.44
N ILE A 238 0.55 9.24 13.88
CA ILE A 238 1.68 8.54 14.50
C ILE A 238 2.77 9.56 14.87
N PRO A 239 3.20 9.61 16.16
CA PRO A 239 4.05 10.67 16.69
C PRO A 239 5.53 10.48 16.31
N LEU A 240 5.83 10.53 15.01
CA LEU A 240 7.19 10.50 14.48
C LEU A 240 7.75 11.91 14.35
N TYR A 241 8.77 12.23 15.16
CA TYR A 241 9.57 13.43 14.98
C TYR A 241 10.21 13.41 13.57
N ARG A 242 9.99 14.50 12.83
CA ARG A 242 10.39 14.63 11.41
C ARG A 242 9.89 13.49 10.53
N GLU A 243 8.76 12.86 10.91
CA GLU A 243 8.18 11.71 10.21
C GLU A 243 9.12 10.49 10.14
N CYS A 244 10.11 10.40 11.05
CA CYS A 244 11.12 9.33 11.07
C CYS A 244 11.38 8.72 12.45
N ILE A 245 11.57 9.56 13.48
CA ILE A 245 12.09 9.11 14.77
C ILE A 245 10.98 9.18 15.81
N HIS A 246 10.74 8.07 16.51
CA HIS A 246 9.78 8.09 17.61
C HIS A 246 10.46 8.57 18.90
N PRO A 247 9.89 9.55 19.65
CA PRO A 247 10.54 10.13 20.83
C PRO A 247 10.71 9.16 21.99
N ARG A 248 9.88 8.12 22.08
CA ARG A 248 9.88 7.14 23.19
C ARG A 248 10.40 5.76 22.83
N ILE A 249 10.73 5.51 21.56
CA ILE A 249 11.26 4.22 21.12
C ILE A 249 12.73 4.43 20.76
N PRO A 250 13.68 3.87 21.53
CA PRO A 250 15.10 4.08 21.29
C PRO A 250 15.59 3.27 20.09
N GLN A 251 16.66 3.75 19.46
CA GLN A 251 17.42 3.07 18.42
C GLN A 251 16.57 2.64 17.20
N LEU A 252 15.54 3.42 16.88
CA LEU A 252 14.62 3.14 15.79
C LEU A 252 14.39 4.38 14.92
N ALA A 253 14.50 4.18 13.61
CA ALA A 253 13.97 5.10 12.61
C ALA A 253 12.99 4.36 11.69
N VAL A 254 11.89 5.03 11.37
CA VAL A 254 10.85 4.57 10.44
C VAL A 254 11.01 5.36 9.14
N ILE A 255 11.39 4.70 8.06
CA ILE A 255 11.62 5.34 6.76
C ILE A 255 10.54 4.87 5.78
N GLY A 256 9.94 5.82 5.05
CA GLY A 256 8.95 5.53 4.01
C GLY A 256 7.51 5.35 4.51
N PHE A 257 7.25 5.59 5.80
CA PHE A 257 5.89 5.57 6.35
C PHE A 257 5.05 6.77 5.89
N SER A 258 5.62 7.97 5.86
CA SER A 258 4.92 9.14 5.34
C SER A 258 4.97 9.17 3.81
N GLU A 259 3.84 9.49 3.19
CA GLU A 259 3.77 9.66 1.74
C GLU A 259 4.29 11.05 1.32
N SER A 260 5.04 11.08 0.22
CA SER A 260 5.44 12.30 -0.47
C SER A 260 5.17 12.13 -1.97
N VAL A 261 5.19 13.24 -2.72
CA VAL A 261 5.05 13.18 -4.18
C VAL A 261 6.18 12.35 -4.82
N ALA A 262 7.38 12.39 -4.23
CA ALA A 262 8.52 11.60 -4.67
C ALA A 262 9.21 10.95 -3.46
N ASN A 263 8.86 9.70 -3.18
CA ASN A 263 9.37 8.98 -2.02
C ASN A 263 10.88 8.70 -2.10
N LEU A 264 11.47 8.56 -3.29
CA LEU A 264 12.90 8.27 -3.42
C LEU A 264 13.77 9.36 -2.79
N TYR A 265 13.53 10.63 -3.16
CA TYR A 265 14.29 11.77 -2.63
C TYR A 265 14.04 11.95 -1.12
N THR A 266 12.78 11.87 -0.70
CA THR A 266 12.40 12.05 0.70
C THR A 266 13.00 10.96 1.58
N SER A 267 12.99 9.69 1.15
CA SER A 267 13.63 8.59 1.88
C SER A 267 15.15 8.73 1.91
N GLU A 268 15.80 9.11 0.81
CA GLU A 268 17.25 9.33 0.79
C GLU A 268 17.67 10.42 1.80
N MET A 269 16.95 11.55 1.82
CA MET A 269 17.24 12.64 2.74
C MET A 269 17.03 12.28 4.22
N ARG A 270 16.16 11.32 4.51
CA ARG A 270 15.89 10.85 5.88
C ARG A 270 16.86 9.79 6.37
N CYS A 271 17.51 9.07 5.44
CA CYS A 271 18.56 8.11 5.76
C CYS A 271 19.94 8.75 5.94
N ARG A 272 20.12 10.02 5.57
CA ARG A 272 21.35 10.81 5.79
C ARG A 272 21.37 11.37 7.21
#